data_AF-M7C6K5-F1
#
_entry.id   AF-M7C6K5-F1
#
_cell.length_a   1.000
_cell.length_b   1.000
_cell.length_c   1.000
_cell.angle_alpha   90.00
_cell.angle_beta   90.00
_cell.angle_gamma   90.00
#
_symmetry.space_group_name_H-M   'P 1'
#
loop_
_entity.id
_entity.type
_entity.pdbx_description
1 polymer ?
#
loop_
_entity_poly.entity_id
_entity_poly.type
_entity_poly.pdbx_seq_one_letter_code
_entity_poly.pdbx_strand_id
1 'polypeptide(L)'
;MSAENMEVGWLRSQDSEVVHLYRDGQDQYGEQMLEYRGRTELLKDDITNGRVSLRIRDVRPTDDGQYKCYFQSSASYKDALLELQVADLGSAPAISVEGHQDGGIRVVCQSSGWYPEPKAQWRDHQGQLLPSASEEISPEANGLFQTEIATVITEESNQKVFCCVRNPRLDQERESAISIAGQCPSVPHMDRLSHCRHERRVLIIVSPIYWPGPSRC
;
A
#
# COMPACT_ATOMS: atom_id res chain seq x y z
N MET A 1 3.52 -34.42 -8.82
CA MET A 1 2.51 -34.89 -9.80
C MET A 1 2.23 -33.71 -10.70
N SER A 2 2.26 -33.88 -12.03
CA SER A 2 1.99 -32.78 -12.98
C SER A 2 0.58 -32.22 -12.79
N ALA A 3 0.44 -30.91 -12.96
CA ALA A 3 -0.83 -30.19 -12.93
C ALA A 3 -1.32 -29.78 -14.34
N GLU A 4 -0.65 -30.18 -15.42
CA GLU A 4 -0.99 -29.77 -16.80
C GLU A 4 -2.41 -30.14 -17.20
N ASN A 5 -2.85 -31.32 -16.78
CA ASN A 5 -4.18 -31.87 -17.04
C ASN A 5 -5.13 -31.70 -15.85
N MET A 6 -4.78 -30.84 -14.89
CA MET A 6 -5.65 -30.49 -13.77
C MET A 6 -6.37 -29.19 -14.07
N GLU A 7 -7.55 -29.02 -13.47
CA GLU A 7 -8.13 -27.71 -13.28
C GLU A 7 -7.38 -27.01 -12.14
N VAL A 8 -6.98 -25.76 -12.36
CA VAL A 8 -6.31 -24.94 -11.36
C VAL A 8 -7.03 -23.61 -11.27
N GLY A 9 -7.51 -23.25 -10.08
CA GLY A 9 -8.23 -22.00 -9.88
C GLY A 9 -7.67 -21.18 -8.72
N TRP A 10 -7.70 -19.86 -8.89
CA TRP A 10 -7.54 -18.88 -7.81
C TRP A 10 -8.85 -18.16 -7.58
N LEU A 11 -9.29 -18.16 -6.33
CA LEU A 11 -10.53 -17.56 -5.88
C LEU A 11 -10.26 -16.54 -4.78
N ARG A 12 -11.12 -15.54 -4.64
CA ARG A 12 -11.20 -14.76 -3.39
C ARG A 12 -11.71 -15.70 -2.28
N SER A 13 -11.04 -15.70 -1.13
CA SER A 13 -11.36 -16.67 -0.05
C SER A 13 -12.77 -16.46 0.51
N GLN A 14 -13.19 -15.21 0.66
CA GLN A 14 -14.46 -14.84 1.33
C GLN A 14 -15.69 -15.23 0.51
N ASP A 15 -15.69 -14.95 -0.79
CA ASP A 15 -16.87 -15.11 -1.64
C ASP A 15 -16.71 -16.19 -2.73
N SER A 16 -15.55 -16.88 -2.75
CA SER A 16 -15.19 -17.88 -3.77
C SER A 16 -15.29 -17.38 -5.22
N GLU A 17 -15.14 -16.07 -5.42
CA GLU A 17 -15.21 -15.44 -6.74
C GLU A 17 -13.92 -15.66 -7.54
N VAL A 18 -14.05 -15.86 -8.86
CA VAL A 18 -12.97 -16.34 -9.73
C VAL A 18 -11.99 -15.24 -10.12
N VAL A 19 -10.78 -15.31 -9.57
CA VAL A 19 -9.66 -14.44 -9.91
C VAL A 19 -8.97 -14.92 -11.18
N HIS A 20 -8.75 -16.23 -11.29
CA HIS A 20 -8.17 -16.88 -12.45
C HIS A 20 -8.56 -18.35 -12.49
N LEU A 21 -8.77 -18.89 -13.69
CA LEU A 21 -9.09 -20.30 -13.90
C LEU A 21 -8.30 -20.84 -15.07
N TYR A 22 -7.69 -22.00 -14.88
CA TYR A 22 -7.03 -22.82 -15.89
C TYR A 22 -7.69 -24.18 -15.96
N ARG A 23 -8.13 -24.58 -17.15
CA ARG A 23 -8.82 -25.85 -17.41
C ARG A 23 -8.58 -26.28 -18.85
N ASP A 24 -8.51 -27.59 -19.08
CA ASP A 24 -8.34 -28.18 -20.42
C ASP A 24 -7.12 -27.64 -21.19
N GLY A 25 -6.01 -27.40 -20.47
CA GLY A 25 -4.77 -26.90 -21.07
C GLY A 25 -4.74 -25.38 -21.31
N GLN A 26 -5.79 -24.64 -20.93
CA GLN A 26 -5.97 -23.23 -21.32
C GLN A 26 -6.47 -22.34 -20.18
N ASP A 27 -6.12 -21.05 -20.26
CA ASP A 27 -6.62 -20.03 -19.33
C ASP A 27 -8.04 -19.61 -19.73
N GLN A 28 -8.96 -19.66 -18.78
CA GLN A 28 -10.38 -19.39 -18.97
C GLN A 28 -10.72 -17.93 -18.63
N TYR A 29 -10.19 -16.99 -19.41
CA TYR A 29 -10.37 -15.55 -19.17
C TYR A 29 -11.83 -15.08 -19.12
N GLY A 30 -12.76 -15.80 -19.76
CA GLY A 30 -14.19 -15.49 -19.75
C GLY A 30 -14.87 -15.69 -18.38
N GLU A 31 -14.30 -16.56 -17.53
CA GLU A 31 -14.85 -16.89 -16.21
C GLU A 31 -14.34 -15.96 -15.10
N GLN A 32 -13.37 -15.10 -15.41
CA GLN A 32 -12.81 -14.15 -14.45
C GLN A 32 -13.81 -13.06 -14.09
N MET A 33 -13.78 -12.66 -12.81
CA MET A 33 -14.43 -11.43 -12.36
C MET A 33 -13.91 -10.23 -13.15
N LEU A 34 -14.78 -9.23 -13.35
CA LEU A 34 -14.51 -8.10 -14.22
C LEU A 34 -13.24 -7.35 -13.84
N GLU A 35 -12.98 -7.19 -12.55
CA GLU A 35 -11.86 -6.46 -11.97
C GLU A 35 -10.50 -7.16 -12.10
N TYR A 36 -10.46 -8.44 -12.48
CA TYR A 36 -9.24 -9.22 -12.72
C TYR A 36 -8.96 -9.48 -14.20
N ARG A 37 -9.94 -9.24 -15.08
CA ARG A 37 -9.81 -9.43 -16.53
C ARG A 37 -8.63 -8.63 -17.10
N GLY A 38 -7.76 -9.32 -17.82
CA GLY A 38 -6.56 -8.73 -18.43
C GLY A 38 -5.44 -8.37 -17.44
N ARG A 39 -5.65 -8.57 -16.13
CA ARG A 39 -4.67 -8.31 -15.09
C ARG A 39 -4.00 -9.57 -14.57
N THR A 40 -4.59 -10.75 -14.79
CA THR A 40 -4.08 -12.00 -14.24
C THR A 40 -3.44 -12.91 -15.28
N GLU A 41 -2.36 -13.59 -14.88
CA GLU A 41 -1.60 -14.51 -15.70
C GLU A 41 -1.14 -15.69 -14.85
N LEU A 42 -1.46 -16.92 -15.28
CA LEU A 42 -0.95 -18.12 -14.64
C LEU A 42 0.43 -18.45 -15.19
N LEU A 43 1.43 -18.47 -14.31
CA LEU A 43 2.80 -18.85 -14.62
C LEU A 43 2.91 -20.37 -14.57
N LYS A 44 3.22 -20.97 -15.72
CA LYS A 44 3.18 -22.42 -15.96
C LYS A 44 4.56 -23.05 -16.13
N ASP A 45 5.63 -22.30 -15.89
CA ASP A 45 7.01 -22.75 -16.12
C ASP A 45 7.34 -24.07 -15.38
N ASP A 46 6.64 -24.36 -14.28
CA ASP A 46 6.88 -25.52 -13.42
C ASP A 46 5.63 -26.39 -13.19
N ILE A 47 4.65 -26.26 -14.07
CA ILE A 47 3.35 -26.95 -13.96
C ILE A 47 3.50 -28.48 -14.04
N THR A 48 4.50 -28.98 -14.77
CA THR A 48 4.86 -30.41 -14.87
C THR A 48 5.28 -31.01 -13.53
N ASN A 49 5.82 -30.19 -12.63
CA ASN A 49 6.16 -30.58 -11.26
C ASN A 49 5.01 -30.31 -10.27
N GLY A 50 3.88 -29.80 -10.75
CA GLY A 50 2.71 -29.46 -9.94
C GLY A 50 2.84 -28.12 -9.22
N ARG A 51 3.71 -27.22 -9.69
CA ARG A 51 3.88 -25.88 -9.13
C ARG A 51 3.46 -24.81 -10.12
N VAL A 52 2.70 -23.85 -9.64
CA VAL A 52 2.18 -22.74 -10.44
C VAL A 52 2.12 -21.49 -9.58
N SER A 53 2.12 -20.32 -10.23
CA SER A 53 2.00 -19.05 -9.54
C SER A 53 1.07 -18.13 -10.30
N LEU A 54 0.27 -17.35 -9.59
CA LEU A 54 -0.58 -16.33 -10.21
C LEU A 54 0.13 -14.98 -10.16
N ARG A 55 0.28 -14.35 -11.32
CA ARG A 55 0.70 -12.95 -11.42
C ARG A 55 -0.53 -12.06 -11.57
N ILE A 56 -0.64 -11.03 -10.73
CA ILE A 56 -1.62 -9.95 -10.85
C ILE A 56 -0.87 -8.67 -11.26
N ARG A 57 -1.30 -8.03 -12.35
CA ARG A 57 -0.74 -6.79 -12.88
C ARG A 57 -1.52 -5.59 -12.35
N ASP A 58 -0.82 -4.46 -12.25
CA ASP A 58 -1.40 -3.19 -11.80
C ASP A 58 -2.13 -3.34 -10.46
N VAL A 59 -1.46 -3.92 -9.46
CA VAL A 59 -2.02 -4.23 -8.14
C VAL A 59 -2.64 -2.99 -7.50
N ARG A 60 -3.81 -3.17 -6.88
CA ARG A 60 -4.63 -2.14 -6.25
C ARG A 60 -4.91 -2.50 -4.79
N PRO A 61 -5.29 -1.52 -3.94
CA PRO A 61 -5.79 -1.76 -2.59
C PRO A 61 -6.85 -2.86 -2.48
N THR A 62 -7.78 -2.93 -3.44
CA THR A 62 -8.85 -3.93 -3.45
C THR A 62 -8.38 -5.36 -3.67
N ASP A 63 -7.16 -5.55 -4.18
CA ASP A 63 -6.60 -6.89 -4.35
C ASP A 63 -6.06 -7.45 -3.01
N ASP A 64 -5.91 -6.62 -1.96
CA ASP A 64 -5.48 -7.04 -0.63
C ASP A 64 -6.39 -8.13 -0.05
N GLY A 65 -5.79 -9.01 0.75
CA GLY A 65 -6.51 -10.02 1.53
C GLY A 65 -6.32 -11.45 1.03
N GLN A 66 -7.27 -12.30 1.40
CA GLN A 66 -7.14 -13.75 1.29
C GLN A 66 -7.59 -14.30 -0.05
N TYR A 67 -6.75 -15.19 -0.57
CA TYR A 67 -6.99 -15.98 -1.77
C TYR A 67 -7.00 -17.46 -1.42
N LYS A 68 -7.74 -18.23 -2.19
CA LYS A 68 -7.69 -19.68 -2.19
C LYS A 68 -7.19 -20.13 -3.55
N CYS A 69 -6.13 -20.92 -3.59
CA CYS A 69 -5.79 -21.66 -4.79
C CYS A 69 -6.23 -23.11 -4.65
N TYR A 70 -6.62 -23.76 -5.75
CA TYR A 70 -6.95 -25.17 -5.75
C TYR A 70 -6.46 -25.87 -7.00
N PHE A 71 -6.26 -27.18 -6.87
CA PHE A 71 -5.98 -28.13 -7.94
C PHE A 71 -7.04 -29.22 -7.90
N GLN A 72 -7.66 -29.48 -9.04
CA GLN A 72 -8.70 -30.48 -9.18
C GLN A 72 -8.39 -31.42 -10.37
N SER A 73 -8.48 -32.71 -10.10
CA SER A 73 -8.50 -33.79 -11.10
C SER A 73 -9.78 -34.60 -10.93
N SER A 74 -9.99 -35.60 -11.78
CA SER A 74 -11.11 -36.54 -11.63
C SER A 74 -11.06 -37.35 -10.33
N ALA A 75 -9.88 -37.50 -9.72
CA ALA A 75 -9.66 -38.35 -8.55
C ALA A 75 -9.39 -37.57 -7.25
N SER A 76 -9.08 -36.27 -7.33
CA SER A 76 -8.64 -35.50 -6.16
C SER A 76 -8.92 -34.01 -6.28
N TYR A 77 -9.24 -33.40 -5.15
CA TYR A 77 -9.27 -31.95 -4.96
C TYR A 77 -8.32 -31.58 -3.80
N LYS A 78 -7.51 -30.54 -3.99
CA LYS A 78 -6.68 -29.96 -2.94
C LYS A 78 -6.66 -28.45 -3.08
N ASP A 79 -6.70 -27.75 -1.95
CA ASP A 79 -6.61 -26.30 -1.92
C ASP A 79 -5.65 -25.81 -0.83
N ALA A 80 -5.38 -24.50 -0.90
CA ALA A 80 -4.61 -23.79 0.10
C ALA A 80 -5.01 -22.32 0.14
N LEU A 81 -4.78 -21.71 1.30
CA LEU A 81 -5.01 -20.29 1.54
C LEU A 81 -3.71 -19.50 1.44
N LEU A 82 -3.81 -18.35 0.78
CA LEU A 82 -2.74 -17.38 0.59
C LEU A 82 -3.23 -16.01 1.05
N GLU A 83 -2.33 -15.19 1.59
CA GLU A 83 -2.62 -13.82 1.98
C GLU A 83 -1.80 -12.88 1.10
N LEU A 84 -2.47 -12.04 0.30
CA LEU A 84 -1.82 -10.98 -0.45
C LEU A 84 -1.82 -9.70 0.38
N GLN A 85 -0.64 -9.23 0.75
CA GLN A 85 -0.47 -7.96 1.45
C GLN A 85 -0.01 -6.87 0.47
N VAL A 86 -0.92 -5.97 0.13
CA VAL A 86 -0.65 -4.80 -0.70
C VAL A 86 -0.10 -3.69 0.18
N ALA A 87 0.90 -2.97 -0.30
CA ALA A 87 1.32 -1.75 0.37
C ALA A 87 1.73 -0.70 -0.66
N ASP A 88 1.36 0.54 -0.39
CA ASP A 88 1.83 1.68 -1.15
C ASP A 88 2.43 2.70 -0.19
N LEU A 89 3.57 3.24 -0.61
CA LEU A 89 4.22 4.31 0.10
C LEU A 89 3.63 5.60 -0.46
N GLY A 90 3.17 6.51 0.39
CA GLY A 90 2.56 7.75 -0.09
C GLY A 90 3.55 8.86 -0.41
N SER A 91 3.04 10.01 -0.83
CA SER A 91 3.80 11.20 -1.19
C SER A 91 4.67 11.71 -0.03
N ALA A 92 5.73 12.48 -0.34
CA ALA A 92 6.46 13.18 0.71
C ALA A 92 5.50 14.18 1.39
N PRO A 93 5.51 14.30 2.74
CA PRO A 93 4.57 15.17 3.42
C PRO A 93 4.79 16.65 3.02
N ALA A 94 3.72 17.35 2.68
CA ALA A 94 3.74 18.77 2.38
C ALA A 94 3.35 19.55 3.63
N ILE A 95 4.22 20.48 4.06
CA ILE A 95 3.95 21.32 5.24
C ILE A 95 3.53 22.72 4.78
N SER A 96 2.43 23.23 5.34
CA SER A 96 1.93 24.59 5.16
C SER A 96 1.75 25.30 6.50
N VAL A 97 1.86 26.63 6.48
CA VAL A 97 1.61 27.49 7.64
C VAL A 97 0.25 28.15 7.45
N GLU A 98 -0.68 27.98 8.40
CA GLU A 98 -2.03 28.52 8.27
C GLU A 98 -2.25 29.84 9.03
N GLY A 99 -1.46 30.10 10.07
CA GLY A 99 -1.53 31.35 10.82
C GLY A 99 -1.35 31.15 12.32
N HIS A 100 -1.81 32.14 13.09
CA HIS A 100 -1.68 32.11 14.54
C HIS A 100 -2.90 31.43 15.19
N GLN A 101 -2.66 30.53 16.13
CA GLN A 101 -3.68 29.85 16.93
C GLN A 101 -3.11 29.59 18.32
N ASP A 102 -3.92 29.75 19.38
CA ASP A 102 -3.58 29.39 20.76
C ASP A 102 -2.22 29.92 21.27
N GLY A 103 -1.82 31.14 20.85
CA GLY A 103 -0.56 31.75 21.24
C GLY A 103 0.69 31.21 20.52
N GLY A 104 0.51 30.39 19.47
CA GLY A 104 1.57 29.91 18.58
C GLY A 104 1.16 29.99 17.11
N ILE A 105 1.91 29.31 16.25
CA ILE A 105 1.69 29.20 14.82
C ILE A 105 1.16 27.80 14.50
N ARG A 106 -0.02 27.74 13.88
CA ARG A 106 -0.61 26.51 13.36
C ARG A 106 0.10 26.11 12.07
N VAL A 107 0.71 24.94 12.07
CA VAL A 107 1.26 24.29 10.88
C VAL A 107 0.49 23.03 10.57
N VAL A 108 0.29 22.78 9.28
CA VAL A 108 -0.45 21.63 8.75
C VAL A 108 0.48 20.80 7.90
N CYS A 109 0.34 19.49 8.00
CA CYS A 109 1.06 18.53 7.20
C CYS A 109 0.07 17.63 6.46
N GLN A 110 0.20 17.58 5.14
CA GLN A 110 -0.63 16.76 4.26
C GLN A 110 0.21 15.73 3.50
N SER A 111 -0.32 14.52 3.36
CA SER A 111 0.28 13.45 2.56
C SER A 111 -0.80 12.54 1.99
N SER A 112 -0.53 11.87 0.86
CA SER A 112 -1.55 11.10 0.12
C SER A 112 -0.97 9.85 -0.55
N GLY A 113 -1.85 8.93 -0.96
CA GLY A 113 -1.45 7.72 -1.68
C GLY A 113 -0.83 6.62 -0.80
N TRP A 114 -1.23 6.51 0.46
CA TRP A 114 -0.74 5.47 1.37
C TRP A 114 -1.64 4.23 1.33
N TYR A 115 -1.05 3.04 1.43
CA TYR A 115 -1.82 1.84 1.74
C TYR A 115 -0.99 0.83 2.54
N PRO A 116 -1.52 0.20 3.60
CA PRO A 116 -2.82 0.47 4.23
C PRO A 116 -2.81 1.84 4.95
N GLU A 117 -3.79 2.08 5.83
CA GLU A 117 -3.84 3.27 6.68
C GLU A 117 -2.47 3.57 7.33
N PRO A 118 -1.87 4.75 7.07
CA PRO A 118 -0.55 5.10 7.60
C PRO A 118 -0.63 5.61 9.04
N LYS A 119 0.53 5.80 9.67
CA LYS A 119 0.64 6.53 10.94
C LYS A 119 1.28 7.90 10.69
N ALA A 120 0.60 8.98 11.05
CA ALA A 120 1.10 10.34 10.88
C ALA A 120 1.35 10.99 12.24
N GLN A 121 2.51 11.65 12.42
CA GLN A 121 2.87 12.27 13.68
C GLN A 121 3.85 13.43 13.50
N TRP A 122 3.82 14.38 14.43
CA TRP A 122 4.82 15.43 14.55
C TRP A 122 5.94 15.02 15.51
N ARG A 123 7.18 15.35 15.16
CA ARG A 123 8.35 15.18 16.03
C ARG A 123 9.15 16.46 16.15
N ASP A 124 9.77 16.66 17.30
CA ASP A 124 10.80 17.69 17.46
C ASP A 124 12.17 17.22 16.92
N HIS A 125 13.19 18.05 17.09
CA HIS A 125 14.55 17.77 16.66
C HIS A 125 15.28 16.70 17.49
N GLN A 126 14.78 16.36 18.67
CA GLN A 126 15.21 15.22 19.48
C GLN A 126 14.48 13.93 19.12
N GLY A 127 13.48 14.00 18.23
CA GLY A 127 12.63 12.89 17.86
C GLY A 127 11.50 12.61 18.86
N GLN A 128 11.24 13.50 19.83
CA GLN A 128 10.10 13.38 20.72
C GLN A 128 8.80 13.73 20.01
N LEU A 129 7.72 13.03 20.37
CA LEU A 129 6.40 13.26 19.80
C LEU A 129 5.84 14.61 20.28
N LEU A 130 5.38 15.40 19.32
CA LEU A 130 4.66 16.64 19.58
C LEU A 130 3.15 16.38 19.55
N PRO A 131 2.35 17.11 20.36
CA PRO A 131 0.91 16.98 20.33
C PRO A 131 0.33 17.48 19.00
N SER A 132 -0.56 16.68 18.42
CA SER A 132 -1.37 17.10 17.28
C SER A 132 -2.53 17.99 17.76
N ALA A 133 -2.70 19.14 17.12
CA ALA A 133 -3.86 20.02 17.30
C ALA A 133 -5.11 19.48 16.56
N SER A 134 -4.89 18.79 15.45
CA SER A 134 -5.91 18.00 14.73
C SER A 134 -5.25 16.86 13.98
N GLU A 135 -6.00 15.79 13.75
CA GLU A 135 -5.56 14.62 12.99
C GLU A 135 -6.75 14.07 12.21
N GLU A 136 -6.59 14.02 10.90
CA GLU A 136 -7.53 13.41 9.98
C GLU A 136 -6.77 12.44 9.06
N ILE A 137 -7.15 11.17 9.11
CA ILE A 137 -6.67 10.16 8.17
C ILE A 137 -7.91 9.57 7.52
N SER A 138 -8.01 9.69 6.21
CA SER A 138 -9.23 9.34 5.47
C SER A 138 -8.92 8.59 4.17
N PRO A 139 -9.79 7.68 3.74
CA PRO A 139 -9.64 6.98 2.48
C PRO A 139 -9.98 7.91 1.30
N GLU A 140 -9.20 7.79 0.23
CA GLU A 140 -9.41 8.38 -1.08
C GLU A 140 -10.31 7.47 -1.94
N ALA A 141 -10.84 8.00 -3.05
CA ALA A 141 -11.75 7.26 -3.94
C ALA A 141 -11.14 5.98 -4.55
N ASN A 142 -9.80 5.88 -4.63
CA ASN A 142 -9.06 4.73 -5.14
C ASN A 142 -8.71 3.69 -4.04
N GLY A 143 -9.16 3.90 -2.79
CA GLY A 143 -8.87 3.04 -1.65
C GLY A 143 -7.49 3.26 -1.01
N LEU A 144 -6.71 4.22 -1.49
CA LEU A 144 -5.52 4.73 -0.78
C LEU A 144 -5.95 5.66 0.36
N PHE A 145 -5.00 6.05 1.20
CA PHE A 145 -5.22 6.96 2.33
C PHE A 145 -4.48 8.26 2.14
N GLN A 146 -5.15 9.33 2.54
CA GLN A 146 -4.57 10.65 2.75
C GLN A 146 -4.56 11.00 4.24
N THR A 147 -3.63 11.86 4.62
CA THR A 147 -3.41 12.31 5.99
C THR A 147 -3.37 13.81 6.01
N GLU A 148 -4.04 14.43 6.99
CA GLU A 148 -3.88 15.82 7.37
C GLU A 148 -3.71 15.89 8.90
N ILE A 149 -2.52 16.30 9.35
CA ILE A 149 -2.26 16.51 10.77
C ILE A 149 -1.78 17.94 11.00
N ALA A 150 -2.19 18.55 12.10
CA ALA A 150 -1.78 19.90 12.47
C ALA A 150 -1.12 19.93 13.83
N THR A 151 -0.21 20.86 14.06
CA THR A 151 0.31 21.19 15.40
C THR A 151 0.45 22.70 15.56
N VAL A 152 0.51 23.16 16.80
CA VAL A 152 0.71 24.57 17.15
C VAL A 152 2.11 24.73 17.73
N ILE A 153 2.96 25.49 17.05
CA ILE A 153 4.35 25.74 17.44
C ILE A 153 4.42 27.10 18.15
N THR A 154 4.90 27.12 19.39
CA THR A 154 5.04 28.37 20.17
C THR A 154 6.42 29.01 19.98
N GLU A 155 6.50 30.33 20.23
CA GLU A 155 7.64 31.19 19.89
C GLU A 155 8.96 30.87 20.61
N GLU A 156 8.93 30.13 21.72
CA GLU A 156 10.11 29.93 22.61
C GLU A 156 11.22 29.07 21.99
N SER A 157 11.13 28.71 20.72
CA SER A 157 11.60 27.42 20.31
C SER A 157 12.66 27.41 19.21
N ASN A 158 12.67 28.35 18.24
CA ASN A 158 13.43 28.19 16.98
C ASN A 158 13.39 26.72 16.48
N GLN A 159 12.29 26.00 16.76
CA GLN A 159 12.28 24.55 16.75
C GLN A 159 12.13 24.09 15.32
N LYS A 160 13.10 23.27 14.89
CA LYS A 160 12.91 22.43 13.72
C LYS A 160 11.97 21.30 14.12
N VAL A 161 10.82 21.24 13.46
CA VAL A 161 9.84 20.16 13.64
C VAL A 161 9.72 19.35 12.37
N PHE A 162 9.34 18.09 12.53
CA PHE A 162 9.26 17.10 11.48
C PHE A 162 7.84 16.55 11.44
N CYS A 163 7.24 16.52 10.26
CA CYS A 163 6.07 15.70 10.02
C CYS A 163 6.53 14.35 9.47
N CYS A 164 6.13 13.26 10.11
CA CYS A 164 6.54 11.91 9.81
C CYS A 164 5.31 11.05 9.50
N VAL A 165 5.27 10.42 8.32
CA VAL A 165 4.19 9.52 7.90
C VAL A 165 4.78 8.14 7.60
N ARG A 166 4.34 7.11 8.34
CA ARG A 166 4.89 5.74 8.31
C ARG A 166 3.88 4.74 7.77
N ASN A 167 4.33 3.91 6.83
CA ASN A 167 3.62 2.73 6.38
C ASN A 167 3.92 1.56 7.34
N PRO A 168 2.91 1.03 8.07
CA PRO A 168 3.14 -0.03 9.07
C PRO A 168 3.45 -1.40 8.48
N ARG A 169 3.09 -1.69 7.21
CA ARG A 169 3.40 -2.95 6.54
C ARG A 169 4.81 -2.96 5.95
N LEU A 170 5.24 -1.84 5.37
CA LEU A 170 6.57 -1.71 4.79
C LEU A 170 7.66 -1.41 5.82
N ASP A 171 7.27 -0.95 7.01
CA ASP A 171 8.16 -0.34 7.99
C ASP A 171 9.02 0.78 7.39
N GLN A 172 8.38 1.62 6.57
CA GLN A 172 9.02 2.74 5.88
C GLN A 172 8.30 4.05 6.19
N GLU A 173 9.08 5.12 6.31
CA GLU A 173 8.60 6.45 6.67
C GLU A 173 8.99 7.48 5.59
N ARG A 174 8.11 8.46 5.38
CA ARG A 174 8.41 9.70 4.66
C ARG A 174 8.30 10.86 5.64
N GLU A 175 9.25 11.77 5.58
CA GLU A 175 9.27 12.94 6.45
C GLU A 175 9.48 14.24 5.69
N SER A 176 9.07 15.33 6.30
CA SER A 176 9.42 16.69 5.89
C SER A 176 9.56 17.57 7.12
N ALA A 177 10.36 18.62 7.01
CA ALA A 177 10.71 19.45 8.16
C ALA A 177 10.44 20.93 7.87
N ILE A 178 10.08 21.66 8.91
CA ILE A 178 9.94 23.11 8.90
C ILE A 178 10.67 23.71 10.10
N SER A 179 11.21 24.92 9.92
CA SER A 179 11.78 25.72 10.98
C SER A 179 11.12 27.09 10.95
N ILE A 180 10.59 27.54 12.09
CA ILE A 180 10.03 28.87 12.24
C ILE A 180 11.11 29.76 12.86
N ALA A 181 11.61 30.72 12.07
CA ALA A 181 12.57 31.71 12.54
C ALA A 181 11.83 32.98 13.02
N GLY A 182 12.23 33.53 14.17
CA GLY A 182 11.79 34.84 14.63
C GLY A 182 12.40 35.95 13.77
N GLN A 183 11.55 36.78 13.16
CA GLN A 183 11.84 37.92 12.26
C GLN A 183 12.56 37.57 10.94
N CYS A 184 11.86 37.83 9.82
CA CYS A 184 12.43 37.75 8.48
C CYS A 184 12.95 39.15 8.07
N PRO A 185 14.27 39.36 7.86
CA PRO A 185 14.74 40.50 7.07
C PRO A 185 14.31 40.29 5.61
N SER A 186 13.70 41.32 5.04
CA SER A 186 13.14 41.33 3.69
C SER A 186 14.17 40.88 2.64
N VAL A 187 13.85 39.85 1.84
CA VAL A 187 14.59 39.51 0.62
C VAL A 187 13.62 39.13 -0.52
N PRO A 188 13.92 39.49 -1.79
CA PRO A 188 13.01 39.34 -2.92
C PRO A 188 13.03 37.95 -3.56
N HIS A 189 11.92 37.69 -4.27
CA HIS A 189 11.59 36.68 -5.28
C HIS A 189 12.70 35.77 -5.84
N MET A 190 12.45 34.44 -5.85
CA MET A 190 12.86 33.56 -6.96
C MET A 190 12.10 32.21 -7.00
N ASP A 191 12.14 31.61 -8.19
CA ASP A 191 11.17 30.72 -8.82
C ASP A 191 11.06 29.24 -8.36
N ARG A 192 9.89 28.71 -8.78
CA ARG A 192 9.43 27.33 -8.94
C ARG A 192 10.51 26.24 -9.01
N LEU A 193 10.30 25.18 -8.24
CA LEU A 193 10.90 23.86 -8.49
C LEU A 193 9.84 22.80 -8.84
N SER A 194 10.23 22.00 -9.81
CA SER A 194 9.48 21.06 -10.61
C SER A 194 9.18 19.73 -9.93
N HIS A 195 8.05 19.14 -10.34
CA HIS A 195 7.56 17.81 -10.03
C HIS A 195 8.58 16.69 -10.37
N CYS A 196 8.91 15.84 -9.40
CA CYS A 196 9.52 14.53 -9.64
C CYS A 196 8.43 13.46 -9.70
N ARG A 197 8.20 12.91 -10.90
CA ARG A 197 7.35 11.73 -11.13
C ARG A 197 8.06 10.51 -10.54
N HIS A 198 7.45 9.87 -9.54
CA HIS A 198 7.95 8.63 -8.96
C HIS A 198 7.18 7.45 -9.57
N GLU A 199 7.90 6.48 -10.14
CA GLU A 199 7.37 5.14 -10.32
C GLU A 199 7.32 4.47 -8.94
N ARG A 200 6.13 4.03 -8.51
CA ARG A 200 5.96 3.21 -7.30
C ARG A 200 5.23 1.94 -7.66
N ARG A 201 5.85 0.81 -7.30
CA ARG A 201 5.20 -0.47 -6.96
C ARG A 201 6.13 -1.20 -6.00
N VAL A 202 5.65 -1.57 -4.82
CA VAL A 202 6.31 -2.59 -3.98
C VAL A 202 5.25 -3.61 -3.59
N LEU A 203 5.52 -4.86 -3.97
CA LEU A 203 4.67 -6.02 -3.73
C LEU A 203 5.32 -6.86 -2.61
N ILE A 204 4.59 -7.15 -1.53
CA ILE A 204 5.02 -8.13 -0.52
C ILE A 204 4.12 -9.36 -0.66
N ILE A 205 4.71 -10.45 -1.16
CA ILE A 205 4.04 -11.75 -1.25
C ILE A 205 4.29 -12.50 0.07
N VAL A 206 3.23 -12.79 0.83
CA VAL A 206 3.31 -13.64 2.01
C VAL A 206 3.04 -15.09 1.60
N SER A 207 3.95 -15.99 1.99
CA SER A 207 3.90 -17.42 1.66
C SER A 207 2.72 -18.15 2.34
N PRO A 208 2.33 -19.35 1.86
CA PRO A 208 1.09 -20.03 2.26
C PRO A 208 0.99 -20.31 3.77
N ILE A 209 -0.22 -20.17 4.32
CA ILE A 209 -0.50 -20.33 5.75
C ILE A 209 -0.50 -21.81 6.18
N TYR A 210 -0.69 -22.75 5.24
CA TYR A 210 -0.63 -24.19 5.52
C TYR A 210 -0.51 -25.01 4.23
N TRP A 211 0.31 -26.07 4.20
CA TRP A 211 0.42 -26.95 3.02
C TRP A 211 0.75 -28.43 3.35
N PRO A 212 -0.19 -29.38 3.17
CA PRO A 212 0.10 -30.81 3.16
C PRO A 212 -0.01 -31.40 1.73
N GLY A 213 1.11 -31.48 0.99
CA GLY A 213 1.13 -32.19 -0.30
C GLY A 213 2.20 -31.76 -1.32
N PRO A 214 2.28 -32.47 -2.47
CA PRO A 214 3.30 -32.25 -3.50
C PRO A 214 3.01 -31.10 -4.48
N SER A 215 1.75 -30.88 -4.89
CA SER A 215 1.37 -29.72 -5.71
C SER A 215 1.40 -28.46 -4.87
N ARG A 216 1.85 -27.31 -5.37
CA ARG A 216 1.98 -26.05 -4.60
C ARG A 216 1.60 -24.81 -5.42
N CYS A 217 0.91 -23.91 -4.75
CA CYS A 217 0.96 -22.47 -4.97
C CYS A 217 1.80 -21.88 -3.81
#